data_AF-A0A2L0I0I6-F1
#
_entry.id   AF-A0A2L0I0I6-F1
#
_cell.length_a   1.000
_cell.length_b   1.000
_cell.length_c   1.000
_cell.angle_alpha   90.00
_cell.angle_beta   90.00
_cell.angle_gamma   90.00
#
_symmetry.space_group_name_H-M   'P 1'
#
loop_
_entity.id
_entity.type
_entity.pdbx_description
1 polymer ?
#
loop_
_entity_poly.entity_id
_entity_poly.type
_entity_poly.pdbx_seq_one_letter_code
_entity_poly.pdbx_strand_id
1 'polypeptide(L)'
;MLIDAIALLSAKKNTKGYSAHIQIETSDGSEISGSIQLDHEWDYQLGFLRDLINTEEDMRFVDRTFTSEDFRNGVLGYLSN
;
A
#
# COMPACT_ATOMS: atom_id res chain seq x y z
N MET A 1 -3.78 -15.34 0.28
CA MET A 1 -4.33 -14.73 1.50
C MET A 1 -5.30 -13.69 1.02
N LEU A 2 -6.58 -14.02 0.87
CA LEU A 2 -7.53 -13.12 0.22
C LEU A 2 -7.58 -11.78 0.96
N ILE A 3 -7.24 -10.71 0.25
CA ILE A 3 -7.25 -9.33 0.75
C ILE A 3 -8.62 -8.72 0.47
N ASP A 4 -9.29 -8.22 1.51
CA ASP A 4 -10.58 -7.54 1.40
C ASP A 4 -10.42 -6.03 1.32
N ALA A 5 -9.48 -5.46 2.09
CA ALA A 5 -9.27 -4.02 2.15
C ALA A 5 -7.81 -3.64 2.40
N ILE A 6 -7.44 -2.44 1.92
CA ILE A 6 -6.18 -1.78 2.26
C ILE A 6 -6.50 -0.36 2.71
N ALA A 7 -6.08 -0.01 3.92
CA ALA A 7 -6.20 1.32 4.47
C ALA A 7 -4.84 2.02 4.50
N LEU A 8 -4.79 3.29 4.09
CA LEU A 8 -3.63 4.15 4.26
C LEU A 8 -3.65 4.76 5.67
N LEU A 9 -2.64 4.47 6.47
CA LEU A 9 -2.55 4.94 7.87
C LEU A 9 -1.74 6.23 7.99
N SER A 10 -0.65 6.34 7.24
CA SER A 10 0.17 7.55 7.16
C SER A 10 1.01 7.57 5.89
N ALA A 11 1.47 8.75 5.50
CA ALA A 11 2.47 8.87 4.44
C ALA A 11 3.52 9.93 4.78
N LYS A 12 4.73 9.74 4.24
CA LYS A 12 5.85 10.67 4.39
C LYS A 12 6.62 10.78 3.08
N LYS A 13 6.98 12.01 2.70
CA LYS A 13 7.87 12.25 1.56
C LYS A 13 9.31 11.92 1.95
N ASN A 14 10.02 11.24 1.07
CA ASN A 14 11.45 10.96 1.22
C ASN A 14 12.22 11.37 -0.04
N THR A 15 13.54 11.15 -0.06
CA THR A 15 14.40 11.56 -1.18
C THR A 15 14.18 10.76 -2.47
N LYS A 16 13.48 9.62 -2.39
CA LYS A 16 13.22 8.72 -3.52
C LYS A 16 11.75 8.75 -3.98
N GLY A 17 10.89 9.48 -3.29
CA GLY A 17 9.44 9.46 -3.49
C GLY A 17 8.70 9.58 -2.17
N TYR A 18 7.99 8.51 -1.81
CA TYR A 18 7.09 8.46 -0.67
C TYR A 18 7.23 7.13 0.08
N SER A 19 7.01 7.19 1.39
CA SER A 19 6.83 6.02 2.24
C SER A 19 5.39 6.07 2.75
N ALA A 20 4.63 5.00 2.53
CA ALA A 20 3.27 4.88 3.03
C ALA A 20 3.21 3.74 4.05
N HIS A 21 2.60 3.99 5.21
CA HIS A 21 2.25 2.94 6.16
C HIS A 21 0.79 2.55 5.92
N ILE A 22 0.55 1.26 5.72
CA ILE A 22 -0.75 0.72 5.35
C ILE A 22 -1.17 -0.38 6.31
N GLN A 23 -2.47 -0.66 6.34
CA GLN A 23 -3.07 -1.83 6.99
C GLN A 23 -3.79 -2.64 5.92
N ILE A 24 -3.60 -3.95 5.95
CA ILE A 24 -4.26 -4.93 5.10
C ILE A 24 -5.22 -5.72 5.98
N GLU A 25 -6.48 -5.79 5.56
CA GLU A 25 -7.49 -6.66 6.15
C GLU A 25 -7.72 -7.85 5.22
N THR A 26 -7.66 -9.05 5.78
CA THR A 26 -7.81 -10.31 5.05
C THR A 26 -9.17 -10.92 5.32
N SER A 27 -9.68 -11.75 4.41
CA SER A 27 -11.04 -12.33 4.53
C SER A 27 -11.22 -13.28 5.70
N ASP A 28 -10.13 -13.71 6.35
CA ASP A 28 -10.17 -14.48 7.61
C ASP A 28 -10.22 -13.60 8.87
N GLY A 29 -10.30 -12.28 8.71
CA GLY A 29 -10.35 -11.29 9.78
C GLY A 29 -8.99 -10.92 10.37
N SER A 30 -7.88 -11.34 9.74
CA SER A 30 -6.54 -10.93 10.16
C SER A 30 -6.21 -9.52 9.66
N GLU A 31 -5.41 -8.80 10.45
CA GLU A 31 -4.92 -7.47 10.10
C GLU A 31 -3.39 -7.46 10.07
N ILE A 32 -2.82 -6.95 8.98
CA ILE A 32 -1.37 -6.88 8.79
C ILE A 32 -1.02 -5.43 8.42
N SER A 33 -0.19 -4.79 9.25
CA SER A 33 0.28 -3.44 8.98
C SER A 33 1.74 -3.43 8.55
N GLY A 34 2.08 -2.62 7.56
CA GLY A 34 3.42 -2.56 7.01
C GLY A 34 3.68 -1.28 6.23
N SER A 35 4.94 -1.05 5.92
CA SER A 35 5.36 0.12 5.14
C SER A 35 5.73 -0.29 3.73
N ILE A 36 5.21 0.46 2.75
CA ILE A 36 5.59 0.37 1.35
C ILE A 36 6.38 1.61 0.94
N GLN A 37 7.22 1.47 -0.08
CA GLN A 37 7.86 2.60 -0.75
C GLN A 37 7.17 2.83 -2.08
N LEU A 38 6.99 4.09 -2.44
CA LEU A 38 6.50 4.55 -3.73
C LEU A 38 7.56 5.50 -4.29
N ASP A 39 7.96 5.38 -5.54
CA ASP A 39 8.84 6.36 -6.15
C ASP A 39 8.07 7.57 -6.69
N HIS A 40 8.76 8.46 -7.42
CA HIS A 40 8.14 9.64 -8.03
C HIS A 40 7.21 9.32 -9.21
N GLU A 41 7.33 8.11 -9.78
CA GLU A 41 6.49 7.61 -10.88
C GLU A 41 5.32 6.76 -10.35
N TRP A 42 5.21 6.61 -9.02
CA TRP A 42 4.23 5.80 -8.31
C TRP A 42 4.43 4.29 -8.46
N ASP A 43 5.63 3.85 -8.86
CA ASP A 43 6.00 2.45 -8.76
C ASP A 43 6.22 2.09 -7.29
N TYR A 44 5.67 0.96 -6.86
CA TYR A 44 5.66 0.55 -5.46
C TYR A 44 6.58 -0.63 -5.17
N GLN A 45 7.12 -0.64 -3.96
CA GLN A 45 7.85 -1.75 -3.38
C GLN A 45 7.19 -2.16 -2.06
N LEU A 46 6.71 -3.41 -2.01
CA LEU A 46 5.98 -3.96 -0.86
C LEU A 46 6.86 -4.25 0.36
N GLY A 47 8.18 -4.25 0.23
CA GLY A 47 9.08 -4.65 1.31
C GLY A 47 8.76 -6.07 1.81
N PHE A 48 8.67 -6.24 3.13
CA PHE A 48 8.33 -7.54 3.75
C PHE A 48 6.91 -8.02 3.43
N LEU A 49 6.00 -7.11 3.04
CA LEU A 49 4.64 -7.49 2.67
C LEU A 49 4.62 -8.36 1.40
N ARG A 50 5.68 -8.33 0.59
CA ARG A 50 5.82 -9.21 -0.59
C ARG A 50 5.79 -10.69 -0.23
N ASP A 51 6.34 -11.06 0.92
CA ASP A 51 6.39 -12.48 1.34
C ASP A 51 5.01 -12.97 1.81
N LEU A 52 4.17 -12.03 2.28
CA LEU A 52 2.80 -12.28 2.76
C LEU A 52 1.77 -12.24 1.61
N ILE A 53 1.92 -11.27 0.71
CA ILE A 53 1.09 -11.07 -0.49
C ILE A 53 1.75 -11.84 -1.64
N ASN A 54 1.54 -13.15 -1.66
CA ASN A 54 2.25 -14.05 -2.58
C ASN A 54 1.34 -14.78 -3.58
N THR A 55 0.03 -14.57 -3.53
CA THR A 55 -0.89 -15.11 -4.54
C THR A 55 -1.10 -14.11 -5.67
N GLU A 56 -1.36 -14.63 -6.88
CA GLU A 56 -1.60 -13.79 -8.04
C GLU A 56 -2.84 -12.89 -7.87
N GLU A 57 -3.87 -13.39 -7.18
CA GLU A 57 -5.09 -12.65 -6.89
C GLU A 57 -4.84 -11.46 -5.96
N ASP A 58 -4.10 -11.70 -4.87
CA ASP A 58 -3.75 -10.65 -3.90
C ASP A 58 -2.86 -9.60 -4.55
N MET A 59 -1.88 -10.03 -5.36
CA MET A 59 -1.02 -9.11 -6.12
C MET A 59 -1.82 -8.24 -7.08
N ARG A 60 -2.81 -8.80 -7.81
CA ARG A 60 -3.69 -8.02 -8.70
C ARG A 60 -4.60 -7.06 -7.92
N PHE A 61 -5.02 -7.41 -6.72
CA PHE A 61 -5.78 -6.50 -5.85
C PHE A 61 -4.91 -5.32 -5.43
N VAL A 62 -3.75 -5.61 -4.85
CA VAL A 62 -2.76 -4.63 -4.40
C VAL A 62 -2.35 -3.68 -5.52
N ASP A 63 -2.05 -4.23 -6.70
CA ASP A 63 -1.65 -3.45 -7.87
C ASP A 63 -2.74 -2.45 -8.28
N ARG A 64 -4.00 -2.91 -8.38
CA ARG A 64 -5.15 -2.03 -8.66
C ARG A 64 -5.33 -0.95 -7.60
N THR A 65 -5.12 -1.28 -6.33
CA THR A 65 -5.24 -0.31 -5.24
C THR A 65 -4.13 0.75 -5.30
N PHE A 66 -2.85 0.36 -5.39
CA PHE A 66 -1.75 1.33 -5.34
C PHE A 66 -1.57 2.16 -6.61
N THR A 67 -2.06 1.66 -7.75
CA THR A 67 -2.11 2.41 -9.00
C THR A 67 -3.33 3.32 -9.12
N SER A 68 -4.32 3.18 -8.23
CA SER A 68 -5.54 4.01 -8.25
C SER A 68 -5.25 5.48 -7.90
N GLU A 69 -6.00 6.39 -8.53
CA GLU A 69 -5.93 7.82 -8.20
C GLU A 69 -6.33 8.10 -6.75
N ASP A 70 -7.30 7.35 -6.22
CA ASP A 70 -7.76 7.50 -4.84
C ASP A 70 -6.64 7.26 -3.83
N PHE A 71 -5.86 6.19 -4.02
CA PHE A 71 -4.73 5.90 -3.15
C PHE A 71 -3.64 6.97 -3.25
N ARG A 72 -3.32 7.40 -4.48
CA ARG A 72 -2.33 8.48 -4.73
C ARG A 72 -2.75 9.79 -4.08
N ASN A 73 -4.01 10.17 -4.24
CA ASN A 73 -4.59 11.36 -3.62
C ASN A 73 -4.57 11.25 -2.09
N GLY A 74 -4.84 10.06 -1.54
CA GLY A 74 -4.68 9.78 -0.12
C GLY A 74 -3.25 10.05 0.36
N VAL A 75 -2.24 9.48 -0.32
CA VAL A 75 -0.83 9.71 -0.01
C VAL A 75 -0.47 11.19 -0.03
N LEU A 76 -0.85 11.92 -1.08
CA LEU A 76 -0.60 13.37 -1.19
C LEU A 76 -1.33 14.19 -0.13
N GLY A 77 -2.54 13.78 0.25
CA GLY A 77 -3.32 14.40 1.31
C GLY A 77 -2.62 14.35 2.67
N TYR A 78 -1.99 13.22 3.00
CA TYR A 78 -1.19 13.08 4.22
C TYR A 78 0.06 13.96 4.25
N LEU A 79 0.61 14.35 3.09
CA LEU A 79 1.79 15.22 3.01
C LEU A 79 1.45 16.71 3.17
N SER A 80 0.16 17.05 3.05
CA SER A 80 -0.32 18.43 3.10
C SER A 80 -0.79 18.85 4.50
N ASN A 81 -0.88 17.88 5.42
CA ASN A 81 -1.14 18.07 6.86
C ASN A 81 0.18 18.10 7.64
#